data_AF-A0A972X307-F1
#
_entry.id   AF-A0A972X307-F1
#
_cell.length_a   1.000
_cell.length_b   1.000
_cell.length_c   1.000
_cell.angle_alpha   90.00
_cell.angle_beta   90.00
_cell.angle_gamma   90.00
#
_symmetry.space_group_name_H-M   'P 1'
#
loop_
_entity.id
_entity.type
_entity.pdbx_description
1 polymer ?
#
loop_
_entity_poly.entity_id
_entity_poly.type
_entity_poly.pdbx_seq_one_letter_code
_entity_poly.pdbx_strand_id
1 'polypeptide(L)' 'MVKRRDLEKRLRQLGWYFLRHGGNHDVWTNGIEREEVPRHNEVNELLARKILKHAQKANEQNQS' A
#
# COMPACT_ATOMS: atom_id res chain seq x y z
N MET A 1 -6.66 -15.32 0.12
CA MET A 1 -5.47 -14.53 -0.30
C MET A 1 -5.95 -13.42 -1.24
N VAL A 2 -5.29 -12.25 -1.23
CA VAL A 2 -5.64 -11.09 -2.07
C VAL A 2 -4.64 -10.97 -3.21
N LYS A 3 -5.11 -10.77 -4.45
CA LYS A 3 -4.20 -10.50 -5.56
C LYS A 3 -3.50 -9.16 -5.34
N ARG A 4 -2.18 -9.12 -5.54
CA ARG A 4 -1.39 -7.88 -5.41
C ARG A 4 -2.00 -6.71 -6.19
N ARG A 5 -2.47 -6.96 -7.40
CA ARG A 5 -3.14 -5.96 -8.25
C ARG A 5 -4.36 -5.31 -7.60
N ASP A 6 -5.14 -6.07 -6.83
CA ASP A 6 -6.32 -5.53 -6.14
C ASP A 6 -5.91 -4.64 -4.95
N LEU A 7 -4.85 -5.04 -4.23
CA LEU A 7 -4.26 -4.22 -3.17
C LEU A 7 -3.71 -2.89 -3.73
N GLU A 8 -2.95 -2.95 -4.82
CA GLU A 8 -2.42 -1.77 -5.50
C GLU A 8 -3.53 -0.84 -6.00
N LYS A 9 -4.60 -1.39 -6.56
CA LYS A 9 -5.76 -0.59 -7.01
C LYS A 9 -6.39 0.17 -5.86
N ARG A 10 -6.56 -0.47 -4.69
CA ARG A 10 -7.11 0.16 -3.48
C ARG A 10 -6.16 1.22 -2.91
N LEU A 11 -4.84 0.96 -2.91
CA LEU A 11 -3.84 1.97 -2.53
C LEU A 11 -3.94 3.21 -3.42
N ARG A 12 -4.04 3.03 -4.75
CA ARG A 12 -4.24 4.16 -5.68
C ARG A 12 -5.52 4.94 -5.42
N GLN A 13 -6.61 4.28 -5.04
CA GLN A 13 -7.86 4.96 -4.67
C GLN A 13 -7.71 5.78 -3.39
N LEU A 14 -6.83 5.37 -2.49
CA LEU A 14 -6.40 6.17 -1.34
C LEU A 14 -5.34 7.21 -1.76
N GLY A 15 -5.07 7.48 -3.03
CA GLY A 15 -4.04 8.46 -3.42
C GLY A 15 -2.60 8.03 -3.12
N TRP A 16 -2.37 6.78 -2.77
CA TRP A 16 -1.02 6.22 -2.69
C TRP A 16 -0.52 5.84 -4.09
N TYR A 17 0.76 6.06 -4.35
CA TYR A 17 1.40 5.75 -5.61
C TYR A 17 2.69 4.95 -5.39
N PHE A 18 3.05 4.19 -6.42
CA PHE A 18 4.30 3.45 -6.43
C PHE A 18 5.47 4.44 -6.54
N LEU A 19 6.41 4.34 -5.60
CA LEU A 19 7.58 5.20 -5.53
C LEU A 19 8.78 4.58 -6.24
N ARG A 20 9.16 3.37 -5.82
CA ARG A 20 10.34 2.67 -6.35
C ARG A 20 10.33 1.19 -6.03
N HIS A 21 11.07 0.44 -6.83
CA HIS A 21 11.36 -0.96 -6.57
C HIS A 21 12.43 -1.03 -5.47
N GLY A 22 12.10 -1.64 -4.33
CA GLY A 22 13.10 -2.11 -3.37
C GLY A 22 13.68 -3.46 -3.81
N GLY A 23 14.54 -4.04 -2.98
CA GLY A 23 15.13 -5.37 -3.24
C GLY A 23 14.04 -6.44 -3.36
N ASN A 24 13.38 -6.76 -2.24
CA ASN A 24 12.33 -7.79 -2.19
C ASN A 24 10.90 -7.23 -2.25
N HIS A 25 10.71 -5.94 -1.97
CA HIS A 25 9.39 -5.28 -1.89
C HIS A 25 9.30 -4.06 -2.81
N ASP A 26 8.08 -3.67 -3.15
CA ASP A 26 7.78 -2.41 -3.82
C ASP A 26 7.45 -1.33 -2.79
N VAL A 27 8.07 -0.16 -2.91
CA VAL A 27 7.81 0.95 -1.99
C VAL A 27 6.67 1.79 -2.57
N TRP A 28 5.62 1.95 -1.78
CA TRP A 28 4.47 2.82 -2.06
C TRP A 28 4.51 4.02 -1.12
N THR A 29 3.98 5.16 -1.57
CA THR A 29 3.95 6.38 -0.77
C THR A 29 2.73 7.22 -1.13
N ASN A 30 2.26 8.04 -0.19
CA ASN A 30 1.31 9.12 -0.46
C ASN A 30 2.01 10.50 -0.55
N GLY A 31 3.34 10.53 -0.61
CA GLY A 31 4.16 11.75 -0.60
C GLY A 31 4.63 12.16 0.79
N ILE A 32 4.03 11.62 1.86
CA ILE A 32 4.35 11.93 3.26
C ILE A 32 4.87 10.64 3.94
N GLU A 33 4.08 9.58 3.89
CA GLU A 33 4.41 8.27 4.44
C GLU A 33 4.79 7.27 3.35
N ARG A 34 5.47 6.19 3.77
CA ARG A 34 5.94 5.12 2.90
C ARG A 34 5.58 3.77 3.47
N GLU A 35 5.17 2.85 2.61
CA GLU A 35 4.76 1.50 2.96
C GLU A 35 5.38 0.50 1.97
N GLU A 36 5.82 -0.64 2.48
CA GLU A 36 6.39 -1.70 1.65
C GLU A 36 5.33 -2.74 1.28
N VAL A 37 5.13 -2.94 -0.02
CA VAL A 37 4.20 -3.92 -0.57
C VAL A 37 4.99 -5.10 -1.14
N PRO A 38 4.77 -6.34 -0.68
CA PRO A 38 5.48 -7.50 -1.21
C PRO A 38 5.13 -7.77 -2.69
N ARG A 39 6.13 -8.21 -3.47
CA ARG A 39 5.99 -8.45 -4.92
C ARG A 39 5.28 -9.75 -5.31
N HIS A 40 5.03 -10.65 -4.38
CA HIS A 40 4.36 -11.91 -4.69
C HIS A 40 2.95 -11.67 -5.26
N ASN A 41 2.50 -12.53 -6.16
CA ASN A 41 1.20 -12.39 -6.83
C ASN A 41 0.02 -12.39 -5.86
N GLU A 42 0.17 -13.07 -4.72
CA GLU A 42 -0.86 -13.25 -3.71
C GLU A 42 -0.38 -12.76 -2.35
N VAL A 43 -1.07 -11.77 -1.81
CA VAL A 43 -0.83 -11.19 -0.49
C VAL A 43 -1.74 -11.85 0.52
N ASN A 44 -1.21 -12.16 1.71
CA ASN A 44 -2.04 -12.62 2.81
C ASN A 44 -3.11 -11.56 3.12
N GLU A 45 -4.37 -11.97 3.25
CA GLU A 45 -5.51 -11.07 3.52
C GLU A 45 -5.30 -10.20 4.76
N LEU A 46 -4.70 -10.76 5.81
CA LEU A 46 -4.42 -10.04 7.04
C LEU A 46 -3.37 -8.93 6.79
N LEU A 47 -2.35 -9.23 6.00
CA LEU A 47 -1.32 -8.25 5.62
C LEU A 47 -1.90 -7.16 4.73
N ALA A 48 -2.65 -7.53 3.69
CA ALA A 48 -3.32 -6.59 2.79
C ALA A 48 -4.24 -5.63 3.56
N ARG A 49 -5.01 -6.15 4.52
CA ARG A 49 -5.85 -5.33 5.41
C ARG A 49 -5.04 -4.37 6.29
N LYS A 50 -3.91 -4.82 6.85
CA LYS A 50 -3.03 -3.96 7.66
C LYS A 50 -2.47 -2.81 6.85
N ILE A 51 -1.95 -3.11 5.65
CA ILE A 51 -1.43 -2.13 4.69
C ILE A 51 -2.50 -1.10 4.35
N LEU A 52 -3.72 -1.53 3.98
CA LEU A 52 -4.80 -0.61 3.63
C LEU A 52 -5.27 0.25 4.81
N LYS A 53 -5.35 -0.32 6.01
CA LYS A 53 -5.72 0.44 7.21
C LYS A 53 -4.68 1.50 7.54
N HIS A 54 -3.39 1.17 7.38
CA HIS A 54 -2.30 2.12 7.54
C HIS A 54 -2.40 3.25 6.51
N ALA A 55 -2.55 2.87 5.23
CA ALA A 55 -2.68 3.82 4.13
C ALA A 55 -3.87 4.79 4.28
N GLN A 56 -5.00 4.29 4.77
CA GLN A 56 -6.17 5.10 5.05
C GLN A 56 -5.90 6.08 6.20
N LYS A 57 -5.38 5.60 7.33
CA LYS A 57 -5.10 6.43 8.51
C LYS A 57 -4.08 7.53 8.20
N ALA A 58 -3.02 7.19 7.45
CA ALA A 58 -1.99 8.14 7.05
C ALA A 58 -2.59 9.32 6.24
N ASN A 59 -3.63 9.08 5.44
CA ASN A 59 -4.28 10.16 4.70
C ASN A 59 -5.23 11.00 5.55
N GLU A 60 -5.95 10.39 6.49
CA GLU A 60 -6.84 11.12 7.41
C GLU A 60 -6.05 12.15 8.23
N GLN A 61 -4.79 11.86 8.57
CA GLN A 61 -3.90 12.78 9.28
C GLN A 61 -3.40 13.97 8.43
N ASN A 62 -3.50 13.88 7.11
CA ASN A 62 -3.02 14.91 6.19
C ASN A 62 -4.13 15.87 5.72
N GLN A 63 -5.36 15.67 6.18
CA GLN A 63 -6.52 16.50 5.84
C GLN A 63 -6.99 17.40 7.01
N SER A 64 -6.18 17.53 8.07
CA SER A 64 -6.46 18.37 9.25
C SER A 64 -5.63 19.64 9.25
#